data_AF-A0AA41KL37-F1
#
_entry.id   AF-A0AA41KL37-F1
#
_cell.length_a   1.000
_cell.length_b   1.000
_cell.length_c   1.000
_cell.angle_alpha   90.00
_cell.angle_beta   90.00
_cell.angle_gamma   90.00
#
_symmetry.space_group_name_H-M   'P 1'
#
loop_
_entity.id
_entity.type
_entity.pdbx_description
1 polymer ?
#
loop_
_entity_poly.entity_id
_entity_poly.type
_entity_poly.pdbx_seq_one_letter_code
_entity_poly.pdbx_strand_id
1 'polypeptide(L)'
;MTDGGVDAFDHLRPADDDDRTGGGVSDGIYRVVGTGAERVTLLRVADADGRRGHTGEVVTVSRDALAAFAPTENPDADPSVVERAATRLDGVRWSLRLLWRAVAARPLAGGTAVALVLVGAFGAGRVPLPDAAMSALVVAGGLALAYLAHRGPS
;
A
#
# COMPACT_ATOMS: atom_id res chain seq x y z
N MET A 1 5.05 -0.54 -40.00
CA MET A 1 5.87 0.68 -40.00
C MET A 1 5.54 1.40 -38.71
N THR A 2 6.24 1.06 -37.63
CA THR A 2 6.13 1.77 -36.36
C THR A 2 6.85 3.08 -36.55
N ASP A 3 6.10 4.16 -36.79
CA ASP A 3 6.63 5.50 -36.54
C ASP A 3 7.25 5.47 -35.14
N GLY A 4 8.45 6.02 -34.96
CA GLY A 4 9.13 6.09 -33.66
C GLY A 4 8.41 7.04 -32.69
N GLY A 5 7.14 6.78 -32.42
CA GLY A 5 6.23 7.59 -31.63
C GLY A 5 5.72 6.82 -30.42
N VAL A 6 5.30 7.59 -29.43
CA VAL A 6 4.75 7.10 -28.15
C VAL A 6 3.31 6.64 -28.34
N ASP A 7 2.98 5.46 -27.79
CA ASP A 7 1.65 4.87 -27.83
C ASP A 7 0.85 5.15 -26.55
N ALA A 8 -0.47 5.01 -26.64
CA ALA A 8 -1.32 5.06 -25.45
C ALA A 8 -0.90 3.97 -24.45
N PHE A 9 -0.91 4.32 -23.16
CA PHE A 9 -0.42 3.50 -22.04
C PHE A 9 1.11 3.36 -21.90
N ASP A 10 1.91 3.96 -22.79
CA ASP A 10 3.34 4.08 -22.56
C ASP A 10 3.63 4.95 -21.33
N HIS A 11 4.73 4.62 -20.66
CA HIS A 11 5.18 5.33 -19.47
C HIS A 11 6.44 6.12 -19.79
N LEU A 12 6.44 7.38 -19.37
CA LEU A 12 7.49 8.36 -19.64
C LEU A 12 7.92 9.02 -18.33
N ARG A 13 9.20 9.33 -18.22
CA ARG A 13 9.78 10.15 -17.15
C ARG A 13 10.47 11.37 -17.79
N PRO A 14 10.29 12.59 -17.26
CA PRO A 14 11.12 13.72 -17.67
C PRO A 14 12.61 13.38 -17.47
N ALA A 15 13.46 13.70 -18.44
CA ALA A 15 14.89 13.56 -18.27
C ALA A 15 15.38 14.62 -17.27
N ASP A 16 16.11 14.18 -16.24
CA ASP A 16 16.84 15.07 -15.35
C ASP A 16 17.73 15.98 -16.23
N ASP A 17 17.50 17.29 -16.19
CA ASP A 17 18.25 18.36 -16.88
C ASP A 17 17.74 18.93 -18.23
N ASP A 18 16.57 18.56 -18.75
CA ASP A 18 16.05 19.20 -19.98
C ASP A 18 14.96 20.26 -19.70
N ASP A 19 15.36 21.54 -19.66
CA ASP A 19 14.50 22.73 -19.59
C ASP A 19 13.47 22.80 -20.75
N ARG A 20 13.64 21.98 -21.80
CA ARG A 20 12.70 21.81 -22.92
C ARG A 20 11.38 21.16 -22.55
N THR A 21 11.27 20.56 -21.37
CA THR A 21 10.01 19.99 -20.85
C THR A 21 8.92 21.06 -20.68
N GLY A 22 9.29 22.35 -20.73
CA GLY A 22 8.34 23.45 -20.78
C GLY A 22 7.76 23.76 -19.42
N GLY A 23 8.60 24.14 -18.45
CA GLY A 23 8.28 24.93 -17.24
C GLY A 23 7.13 24.50 -16.30
N GLY A 24 6.38 23.44 -16.59
CA GLY A 24 5.15 23.08 -15.88
C GLY A 24 4.96 21.57 -15.72
N VAL A 25 5.99 20.77 -15.99
CA VAL A 25 5.98 19.32 -15.76
C VAL A 25 6.75 19.05 -14.48
N SER A 26 6.05 18.52 -13.49
CA SER A 26 6.66 18.09 -12.23
C SER A 26 7.49 16.83 -12.41
N ASP A 27 8.46 16.59 -11.53
CA ASP A 27 9.18 15.32 -11.54
C ASP A 27 8.25 14.14 -11.19
N GLY A 28 8.44 13.00 -11.86
CA GLY A 28 7.65 11.77 -11.68
C GLY A 28 7.41 10.97 -12.95
N ILE A 29 6.60 9.91 -12.82
CA ILE A 29 6.27 9.01 -13.94
C ILE A 29 4.90 9.38 -14.50
N TYR A 30 4.84 9.52 -15.81
CA TYR A 30 3.66 9.87 -16.58
C TYR A 30 3.21 8.72 -17.47
N ARG A 31 1.91 8.48 -17.55
CA ARG A 31 1.29 7.55 -18.48
C ARG A 31 0.63 8.32 -19.63
N VAL A 32 0.84 7.86 -20.85
CA VAL A 32 0.20 8.44 -22.03
C VAL A 32 -1.26 8.05 -22.07
N VAL A 33 -2.15 9.05 -22.04
CA VAL A 33 -3.61 8.86 -22.03
C VAL A 33 -4.28 9.36 -23.31
N GLY A 34 -3.54 10.03 -24.20
CA GLY A 34 -4.05 10.43 -25.51
C GLY A 34 -2.94 10.83 -26.47
N THR A 35 -3.06 10.38 -27.72
CA THR A 35 -2.10 10.63 -28.80
C THR A 35 -2.76 11.45 -29.91
N GLY A 36 -2.50 12.75 -29.94
CA GLY A 36 -2.92 13.64 -31.03
C GLY A 36 -1.84 13.76 -32.12
N ALA A 37 -2.19 14.38 -33.25
CA ALA A 37 -1.26 14.59 -34.35
C ALA A 37 -0.06 15.48 -33.94
N GLU A 38 -0.31 16.56 -33.19
CA GLU A 38 0.73 17.52 -32.79
C GLU A 38 1.08 17.47 -31.29
N ARG A 39 0.18 16.90 -30.47
CA ARG A 39 0.27 16.91 -29.01
C ARG A 39 -0.05 15.56 -28.39
N VAL A 40 0.56 15.29 -27.25
CA VAL A 40 0.33 14.07 -26.45
C VAL A 40 -0.10 14.48 -25.05
N THR A 41 -1.09 13.76 -24.51
CA THR A 41 -1.63 14.00 -23.18
C THR A 41 -1.10 12.95 -22.21
N LEU A 42 -0.52 13.42 -21.12
CA LEU A 42 0.21 12.65 -20.12
C LEU A 42 -0.50 12.80 -18.77
N LEU A 43 -0.70 11.69 -18.06
CA LEU A 43 -1.22 11.65 -16.69
C LEU A 43 -0.11 11.26 -15.74
N ARG A 44 0.18 12.06 -14.72
CA ARG A 44 1.14 11.67 -13.69
C ARG A 44 0.56 10.53 -12.83
N VAL A 45 1.29 9.43 -12.75
CA VAL A 45 0.88 8.19 -12.05
C VAL A 45 1.78 7.84 -10.88
N ALA A 46 3.02 8.35 -10.87
CA ALA A 46 3.94 8.20 -9.75
C ALA A 46 4.75 9.47 -9.49
N ASP A 47 5.24 9.61 -8.26
CA ASP A 47 6.20 10.64 -7.87
C ASP A 47 7.62 10.34 -8.41
N ALA A 48 8.57 11.21 -8.10
CA ALA A 48 9.99 11.09 -8.47
C ALA A 48 10.61 9.76 -8.01
N ASP A 49 10.20 9.29 -6.83
CA ASP A 49 10.65 8.04 -6.20
C ASP A 49 9.98 6.80 -6.83
N GLY A 50 9.11 6.98 -7.84
CA GLY A 50 8.36 5.90 -8.47
C GLY A 50 7.20 5.37 -7.62
N ARG A 51 6.82 6.06 -6.54
CA ARG A 51 5.67 5.67 -5.70
C ARG A 51 4.38 6.21 -6.31
N ARG A 52 3.31 5.42 -6.26
CA ARG A 52 1.99 5.81 -6.78
C ARG A 52 1.55 7.18 -6.24
N GLY A 53 1.22 8.09 -7.15
CA GLY A 53 0.63 9.38 -6.87
C GLY A 53 -0.78 9.47 -7.44
N HIS A 54 -1.76 9.83 -6.62
CA HIS A 54 -3.14 10.12 -7.05
C HIS A 54 -3.36 11.62 -7.26
N THR A 55 -2.46 12.27 -7.99
CA THR A 55 -2.52 13.73 -8.17
C THR A 55 -3.62 14.13 -9.16
N GLY A 56 -3.98 13.24 -10.10
CA GLY A 56 -4.87 13.58 -11.21
C GLY A 56 -4.26 14.62 -12.15
N GLU A 57 -2.95 14.85 -12.05
CA GLU A 57 -2.23 15.86 -12.82
C GLU A 57 -2.11 15.39 -14.27
N VAL A 58 -2.79 16.13 -15.16
CA VAL A 58 -2.76 15.89 -16.60
C VAL A 58 -2.01 17.04 -17.25
N VAL A 59 -1.00 16.71 -18.06
CA VAL A 59 -0.23 17.67 -18.83
C VAL A 59 -0.31 17.32 -20.30
N THR A 60 -0.49 18.33 -21.16
CA THR A 60 -0.45 18.16 -22.61
C THR A 60 0.83 18.78 -23.14
N VAL A 61 1.68 17.96 -23.77
CA VAL A 61 2.97 18.38 -24.34
C VAL A 61 2.92 18.31 -25.86
N SER A 62 3.73 19.13 -26.54
CA SER A 62 3.96 18.98 -27.98
C SER A 62 4.76 17.71 -28.25
N ARG A 63 4.68 17.17 -29.47
CA ARG A 63 5.52 16.03 -29.87
C ARG A 63 7.01 16.34 -29.80
N ASP A 64 7.41 17.57 -30.13
CA ASP A 64 8.82 17.98 -30.02
C ASP A 64 9.32 17.96 -28.56
N ALA A 65 8.45 18.30 -27.61
CA ALA A 65 8.78 18.25 -26.18
C ALA A 65 8.90 16.82 -25.63
N LEU A 66 8.38 15.80 -26.32
CA LEU A 66 8.58 14.39 -25.92
C LEU A 66 10.05 13.96 -26.00
N ALA A 67 10.90 14.67 -26.76
CA ALA A 67 12.34 14.40 -26.78
C ALA A 67 13.01 14.62 -25.41
N ALA A 68 12.39 15.40 -24.53
CA ALA A 68 12.82 15.61 -23.15
C ALA A 68 12.36 14.49 -22.19
N PHE A 69 11.64 13.47 -22.68
CA PHE A 69 11.14 12.36 -21.88
C PHE A 69 11.85 11.06 -22.25
N ALA A 70 12.22 10.29 -21.23
CA ALA A 70 12.72 8.93 -21.39
C ALA A 70 11.59 7.91 -21.19
N PRO A 71 11.49 6.87 -22.02
CA PRO A 71 10.66 5.71 -21.74
C PRO A 71 11.05 5.09 -20.39
N THR A 72 10.06 4.76 -19.57
CA THR A 72 10.26 4.13 -18.27
C THR A 72 9.36 2.93 -18.12
N GLU A 73 9.73 2.03 -17.20
CA GLU A 73 8.89 0.89 -16.84
C GLU A 73 7.59 1.36 -16.16
N ASN A 74 6.55 0.54 -16.31
CA ASN A 74 5.28 0.76 -15.63
C ASN A 74 5.50 0.73 -14.10
N PRO A 75 5.11 1.76 -13.34
CA PRO A 75 5.20 1.75 -11.88
C PRO A 75 4.30 0.69 -11.22
N ASP A 76 3.40 0.07 -12.01
CA ASP A 76 2.57 -1.06 -11.60
C ASP A 76 3.20 -2.41 -11.92
N ALA A 77 4.44 -2.42 -12.44
CA ALA A 77 5.22 -3.64 -12.57
C ALA A 77 5.35 -4.31 -11.20
N ASP A 78 5.36 -5.64 -11.23
CA ASP A 78 5.27 -6.47 -10.03
C ASP A 78 6.34 -6.04 -9.00
N PRO A 79 5.93 -5.57 -7.79
CA PRO A 79 6.87 -5.01 -6.84
C PRO A 79 7.93 -6.03 -6.44
N SER A 80 9.13 -5.54 -6.13
CA SER A 80 10.22 -6.41 -5.71
C SER A 80 9.82 -7.25 -4.49
N VAL A 81 10.46 -8.41 -4.30
CA VAL A 81 10.19 -9.30 -3.14
C VAL A 81 10.34 -8.55 -1.80
N VAL A 82 11.27 -7.58 -1.75
CA VAL A 82 11.52 -6.75 -0.57
C VAL A 82 10.38 -5.79 -0.29
N GLU A 83 9.86 -5.09 -1.30
CA GLU A 83 8.71 -4.18 -1.14
C GLU A 83 7.43 -4.92 -0.75
N ARG A 84 7.23 -6.14 -1.27
CA ARG A 84 6.14 -7.03 -0.85
C ARG A 84 6.25 -7.38 0.64
N ALA A 85 7.46 -7.66 1.12
CA ALA A 85 7.70 -7.96 2.53
C ALA A 85 7.44 -6.73 3.42
N ALA A 86 7.92 -5.56 3.03
CA ALA A 86 7.70 -4.30 3.76
C ALA A 86 6.20 -3.97 3.87
N THR A 87 5.46 -4.08 2.76
CA THR A 87 4.00 -3.83 2.73
C THR A 87 3.23 -4.78 3.66
N ARG A 88 3.64 -6.06 3.74
CA ARG A 88 3.03 -7.02 4.68
C ARG A 88 3.29 -6.64 6.14
N LEU A 89 4.50 -6.21 6.47
CA LEU A 89 4.84 -5.78 7.83
C LEU A 89 4.03 -4.55 8.25
N ASP A 90 3.84 -3.61 7.33
CA ASP A 90 2.98 -2.45 7.59
C ASP A 90 1.52 -2.85 7.83
N GLY A 91 1.00 -3.81 7.07
CA GLY A 91 -0.33 -4.39 7.29
C GLY A 91 -0.47 -5.07 8.66
N VAL A 92 0.53 -5.83 9.09
CA VAL A 92 0.57 -6.48 10.42
C VAL A 92 0.62 -5.43 11.53
N ARG A 93 1.52 -4.43 11.39
CA ARG A 93 1.64 -3.32 12.35
C ARG A 93 0.33 -2.57 12.48
N TRP A 94 -0.34 -2.30 11.36
CA TRP A 94 -1.59 -1.55 11.39
C TRP A 94 -2.72 -2.36 12.03
N SER A 95 -2.83 -3.63 11.66
CA SER A 95 -3.77 -4.59 12.26
C SER A 95 -3.59 -4.68 13.78
N LEU A 96 -2.35 -4.79 14.26
CA LEU A 96 -2.05 -4.87 15.69
C LEU A 96 -2.45 -3.59 16.44
N ARG A 97 -2.19 -2.42 15.84
CA ARG A 97 -2.57 -1.15 16.45
C ARG A 97 -4.09 -0.93 16.47
N LEU A 98 -4.83 -1.44 15.48
CA LEU A 98 -6.30 -1.42 15.49
C LEU A 98 -6.86 -2.38 16.55
N LEU A 99 -6.31 -3.59 16.64
CA LEU A 99 -6.64 -4.55 17.70
C LEU A 99 -6.41 -3.94 19.09
N TRP A 100 -5.26 -3.28 19.29
CA TRP A 100 -4.96 -2.63 20.56
C TRP A 100 -5.95 -1.52 20.90
N ARG A 101 -6.36 -0.71 19.92
CA ARG A 101 -7.40 0.30 20.11
C ARG A 101 -8.75 -0.31 20.49
N ALA A 102 -9.13 -1.43 19.88
CA ALA A 102 -10.37 -2.13 20.21
C ALA A 102 -10.34 -2.71 21.64
N VAL A 103 -9.20 -3.26 22.06
CA VAL A 103 -8.97 -3.74 23.44
C VAL A 103 -9.02 -2.58 24.44
N ALA A 104 -8.35 -1.46 24.14
CA ALA A 104 -8.32 -0.28 25.00
C ALA A 104 -9.70 0.39 25.15
N ALA A 105 -10.56 0.33 24.12
CA ALA A 105 -11.91 0.87 24.17
C ALA A 105 -12.85 0.09 25.12
N ARG A 106 -12.51 -1.16 25.48
CA ARG A 106 -13.30 -1.99 26.39
C ARG A 106 -12.39 -2.71 27.38
N PRO A 107 -11.83 -2.01 28.38
CA PRO A 107 -10.71 -2.49 29.19
C PRO A 107 -11.02 -3.79 29.94
N LEU A 108 -12.25 -3.96 30.45
CA LEU A 108 -12.65 -5.19 31.15
C LEU A 108 -12.78 -6.38 30.20
N ALA A 109 -13.52 -6.22 29.09
CA ALA A 109 -13.77 -7.31 28.14
C ALA A 109 -12.50 -7.67 27.32
N GLY A 110 -11.78 -6.65 26.86
CA GLY A 110 -10.52 -6.80 26.12
C GLY A 110 -9.41 -7.37 27.00
N GLY A 111 -9.27 -6.88 28.24
CA GLY A 111 -8.32 -7.43 29.21
C GLY A 111 -8.61 -8.89 29.55
N THR A 112 -9.88 -9.25 29.74
CA THR A 112 -10.29 -10.64 29.98
C THR A 112 -9.94 -11.54 28.79
N ALA A 113 -10.23 -11.12 27.57
CA ALA A 113 -9.92 -11.89 26.37
C ALA A 113 -8.41 -12.11 26.20
N VAL A 114 -7.59 -11.07 26.43
CA VAL A 114 -6.12 -11.18 26.43
C VAL A 114 -5.64 -12.13 27.54
N ALA A 115 -6.20 -12.02 28.74
CA ALA A 115 -5.84 -12.88 29.87
C ALA A 115 -6.14 -14.36 29.59
N LEU A 116 -7.29 -14.67 28.96
CA LEU A 116 -7.64 -16.03 28.57
C LEU A 116 -6.62 -16.62 27.58
N VAL A 117 -6.20 -15.84 26.57
CA VAL A 117 -5.16 -16.26 25.61
C VAL A 117 -3.83 -16.50 26.32
N LEU A 118 -3.39 -15.57 27.17
CA LEU A 118 -2.11 -15.66 27.87
C LEU A 118 -2.09 -16.83 28.87
N VAL A 119 -3.16 -17.02 29.64
CA VAL A 119 -3.26 -18.16 30.57
C VAL A 119 -3.28 -19.46 29.79
N GLY A 120 -4.10 -19.58 28.74
CA GLY A 120 -4.15 -20.79 27.91
C GLY A 120 -2.80 -21.14 27.27
N ALA A 121 -2.07 -20.14 26.75
CA ALA A 121 -0.81 -20.35 26.05
C ALA A 121 0.38 -20.63 26.98
N PHE A 122 0.44 -20.01 28.15
CA PHE A 122 1.61 -20.04 29.04
C PHE A 122 1.38 -20.71 30.40
N GLY A 123 0.12 -21.01 30.72
CA GLY A 123 -0.25 -21.58 32.02
C GLY A 123 -0.08 -23.09 32.11
N ALA A 124 0.28 -23.78 31.02
CA ALA A 124 0.49 -25.22 31.03
C ALA A 124 1.57 -25.59 32.08
N GLY A 125 1.24 -26.50 33.00
CA GLY A 125 2.08 -26.87 34.13
C GLY A 125 2.22 -25.83 35.26
N ARG A 126 1.62 -24.63 35.12
CA ARG A 126 1.57 -23.59 36.17
C ARG A 126 0.20 -23.45 36.81
N VAL A 127 -0.85 -23.80 36.07
CA VAL A 127 -2.23 -23.79 36.53
C VAL A 127 -2.70 -25.25 36.65
N PRO A 128 -3.41 -25.64 37.72
CA PRO A 128 -3.93 -26.99 37.90
C PRO A 128 -5.15 -27.25 37.00
N LEU A 129 -4.97 -27.08 35.69
CA LEU A 129 -5.97 -27.32 34.66
C LEU A 129 -5.47 -28.37 33.66
N PRO A 130 -6.37 -29.20 33.10
CA PRO A 130 -6.01 -30.13 32.03
C PRO A 130 -5.56 -29.39 30.77
N ASP A 131 -4.66 -29.99 29.99
CA ASP A 131 -4.16 -29.40 28.73
C ASP A 131 -5.29 -29.06 27.72
N ALA A 132 -6.36 -29.85 27.73
CA ALA A 132 -7.55 -29.59 26.92
C ALA A 132 -8.27 -28.29 27.33
N ALA A 133 -8.34 -28.00 28.64
CA ALA A 133 -8.90 -26.75 29.14
C ALA A 133 -8.02 -25.56 28.77
N MET A 134 -6.70 -25.73 28.78
CA MET A 134 -5.74 -24.71 28.35
C MET A 134 -5.89 -24.38 26.87
N SER A 135 -6.02 -25.40 26.03
CA SER A 135 -6.32 -25.24 24.59
C SER A 135 -7.66 -24.52 24.37
N ALA A 136 -8.69 -24.88 25.14
CA ALA A 136 -10.00 -24.24 25.06
C ALA A 136 -9.94 -22.75 25.45
N LEU A 137 -9.12 -22.38 26.44
CA LEU A 137 -8.91 -20.98 26.83
C LEU A 137 -8.28 -20.15 25.71
N VAL A 138 -7.29 -20.71 24.99
CA VAL A 138 -6.68 -20.04 23.82
C VAL A 138 -7.72 -19.79 22.73
N VAL A 139 -8.51 -20.83 22.40
CA VAL A 139 -9.55 -20.72 21.37
C VAL A 139 -10.62 -19.70 21.78
N ALA A 140 -11.12 -19.78 23.02
CA ALA A 140 -12.13 -18.86 23.54
C ALA A 140 -11.63 -17.41 23.58
N GLY A 141 -10.40 -17.18 24.04
CA GLY A 141 -9.79 -15.86 24.07
C GLY A 141 -9.57 -15.28 22.67
N GLY A 142 -9.11 -16.10 21.72
CA GLY A 142 -8.95 -15.70 20.32
C GLY A 142 -10.28 -15.31 19.66
N LEU A 143 -11.33 -16.12 19.88
CA LEU A 143 -12.68 -15.82 19.38
C LEU A 143 -13.25 -14.53 20.00
N ALA A 144 -13.03 -14.30 21.30
CA ALA A 144 -13.44 -13.07 21.97
C ALA A 144 -12.74 -11.85 21.37
N LEU A 145 -11.43 -11.91 21.14
CA LEU A 145 -10.68 -10.84 20.48
C LEU A 145 -11.18 -10.56 19.07
N ALA A 146 -11.45 -11.61 18.28
CA ALA A 146 -12.00 -11.47 16.94
C ALA A 146 -13.38 -10.79 16.94
N TYR A 147 -14.24 -11.17 17.89
CA TYR A 147 -15.55 -10.55 18.08
C TYR A 147 -15.46 -9.06 18.48
N LEU A 148 -14.56 -8.73 19.40
CA LEU A 148 -14.29 -7.36 19.82
C LEU A 148 -13.76 -6.49 18.66
N ALA A 149 -12.86 -7.03 17.85
CA ALA A 149 -12.32 -6.35 16.67
C ALA A 149 -13.40 -6.11 15.60
N HIS A 150 -14.33 -7.06 15.42
CA HIS A 150 -15.40 -6.95 14.44
C HIS A 150 -16.50 -5.94 14.83
N ARG A 151 -16.73 -5.70 16.13
CA ARG A 151 -17.82 -4.83 16.58
C ARG A 151 -17.54 -3.33 16.53
N GLY A 152 -16.31 -2.89 16.24
CA GLY A 152 -15.93 -1.48 16.14
C GLY A 152 -16.16 -0.65 17.42
N PRO A 153 -15.50 0.50 17.57
CA PRO A 153 -15.86 1.46 18.61
C PRO A 153 -17.23 2.08 18.27
N SER A 154 -18.22 1.83 19.13
CA SER A 154 -19.51 2.52 19.14
C SER A 154 -19.37 3.93 19.68
#